data_AF-A0A2W4S892-F1
#
_entry.id   AF-A0A2W4S892-F1
#
_cell.length_a   1.000
_cell.length_b   1.000
_cell.length_c   1.000
_cell.angle_alpha   90.00
_cell.angle_beta   90.00
_cell.angle_gamma   90.00
#
_symmetry.space_group_name_H-M   'P 1'
#
loop_
_entity.id
_entity.type
_entity.pdbx_description
1 polymer ?
#
loop_
_entity_poly.entity_id
_entity_poly.type
_entity_poly.pdbx_seq_one_letter_code
_entity_poly.pdbx_strand_id
1 'polypeptide(L)'
;MLRFLLQWAEADFYNPISQFLVKLTHPPLRYLRRFIPSVRRIDSASLVLMLAVQILSDYLVFTLQQISASPASLLLVALGQLLELLYNILFYSILISVVLSWVAPRGYNPAMKLLYDLTDPLLAFFRRFLPPMGGIDISPLLALVALQFAKMAIMPLLQQMISALN
;
A
#
# COMPACT_ATOMS: atom_id res chain seq x y z
N MET A 1 3.20 -5.94 -0.32
CA MET A 1 2.20 -4.86 -0.18
C MET A 1 0.89 -5.13 -0.92
N LEU A 2 0.86 -5.26 -2.26
CA LEU A 2 -0.40 -5.36 -3.02
C LEU A 2 -1.39 -6.43 -2.53
N ARG A 3 -0.94 -7.68 -2.34
CA ARG A 3 -1.80 -8.74 -1.77
C ARG A 3 -2.38 -8.38 -0.40
N PHE A 4 -1.56 -7.80 0.47
CA PHE A 4 -1.98 -7.37 1.79
C PHE A 4 -3.07 -6.30 1.68
N LEU A 5 -2.91 -5.33 0.77
CA LEU A 5 -3.90 -4.28 0.55
C LEU A 5 -5.20 -4.81 -0.05
N LEU A 6 -5.12 -5.73 -1.02
CA LEU A 6 -6.32 -6.39 -1.57
C LEU A 6 -7.08 -7.17 -0.50
N GLN A 7 -6.37 -7.83 0.42
CA GLN A 7 -7.00 -8.51 1.55
C GLN A 7 -7.60 -7.53 2.56
N TRP A 8 -6.92 -6.42 2.85
CA TRP A 8 -7.43 -5.38 3.73
C TRP A 8 -8.67 -4.69 3.16
N ALA A 9 -8.68 -4.45 1.85
CA ALA A 9 -9.79 -3.84 1.13
C ALA A 9 -10.92 -4.84 0.79
N GLU A 10 -10.78 -6.10 1.22
CA GLU A 10 -11.75 -7.17 0.95
C GLU A 10 -12.06 -7.33 -0.56
N ALA A 11 -11.05 -7.11 -1.40
CA ALA A 11 -11.17 -7.17 -2.85
C ALA A 11 -11.48 -8.58 -3.35
N ASP A 12 -12.18 -8.67 -4.48
CA ASP A 12 -12.64 -9.95 -5.01
C ASP A 12 -11.49 -10.90 -5.40
N PHE A 13 -11.36 -12.00 -4.66
CA PHE A 13 -10.36 -13.04 -4.90
C PHE A 13 -10.69 -13.98 -6.09
N TYR A 14 -11.92 -13.93 -6.61
CA TYR A 14 -12.26 -14.62 -7.86
C TYR A 14 -11.73 -13.89 -9.09
N ASN A 15 -11.33 -12.62 -8.94
CA ASN A 15 -10.73 -11.84 -10.01
C ASN A 15 -9.41 -12.46 -10.52
N PRO A 16 -9.20 -12.62 -11.83
CA PRO A 16 -7.99 -13.25 -12.39
C PRO A 16 -6.70 -12.54 -11.96
N ILE A 17 -6.69 -11.21 -11.84
CA ILE A 17 -5.52 -10.44 -11.41
C ILE A 17 -5.24 -10.68 -9.93
N SER A 18 -6.28 -10.73 -9.09
CA SER A 18 -6.14 -11.05 -7.66
C SER A 18 -5.58 -12.47 -7.48
N GLN A 19 -6.10 -13.44 -8.23
CA GLN A 19 -5.56 -14.81 -8.22
C GLN A 19 -4.11 -14.87 -8.66
N PHE A 20 -3.72 -14.13 -9.71
CA PHE A 20 -2.34 -14.06 -10.16
C PHE A 20 -1.43 -13.52 -9.04
N LEU A 21 -1.80 -12.40 -8.42
CA LEU A 21 -1.03 -11.80 -7.32
C LEU A 21 -0.90 -12.74 -6.11
N VAL A 22 -1.99 -13.40 -5.73
CA VAL A 22 -1.99 -14.38 -4.64
C VAL A 22 -1.11 -15.57 -4.99
N LYS A 23 -1.21 -16.13 -6.20
CA LYS A 23 -0.38 -17.26 -6.66
C LYS A 23 1.10 -16.89 -6.70
N LEU A 24 1.44 -15.71 -7.21
CA LEU A 24 2.82 -15.23 -7.30
C LEU A 24 3.46 -15.05 -5.91
N THR A 25 2.68 -14.52 -4.97
CA THR A 25 3.18 -14.24 -3.61
C THR A 25 3.09 -15.44 -2.65
N HIS A 26 2.34 -16.49 -2.99
CA HIS A 26 2.08 -17.61 -2.08
C HIS A 26 3.33 -18.45 -1.74
N PRO A 27 4.25 -18.79 -2.66
CA PRO A 27 5.40 -19.64 -2.34
C PRO A 27 6.23 -19.14 -1.14
N PRO A 28 6.71 -17.89 -1.09
CA PRO A 28 7.47 -17.40 0.07
C PRO A 28 6.61 -17.33 1.34
N LEU A 29 5.33 -16.96 1.21
CA LEU A 29 4.42 -16.86 2.35
C LEU A 29 4.10 -18.22 2.98
N ARG A 30 4.01 -19.29 2.18
CA ARG A 30 3.74 -20.64 2.69
C ARG A 30 4.82 -21.11 3.66
N TYR A 31 6.08 -20.78 3.40
CA TYR A 31 7.18 -21.11 4.30
C TYR A 31 7.09 -20.32 5.60
N LEU A 32 6.85 -19.01 5.52
CA LEU A 32 6.77 -18.14 6.70
C LEU A 32 5.56 -18.44 7.59
N ARG A 33 4.42 -18.82 7.00
CA ARG A 33 3.20 -19.20 7.73
C ARG A 33 3.37 -20.43 8.62
N ARG A 34 4.45 -21.20 8.46
CA ARG A 34 4.79 -22.31 9.38
C ARG A 34 5.22 -21.79 10.76
N PHE A 35 5.78 -20.59 10.81
CA PHE A 35 6.31 -19.98 12.04
C PHE A 35 5.45 -18.83 12.53
N ILE A 36 4.77 -18.13 11.61
CA ILE A 36 4.01 -16.92 11.91
C ILE A 36 2.53 -17.17 11.62
N PRO A 37 1.68 -17.32 12.65
CA PRO A 37 0.25 -17.52 12.44
C PRO A 37 -0.40 -16.23 11.93
N SER A 38 -1.41 -16.36 11.07
CA SER A 38 -2.25 -15.25 10.62
C SER A 38 -3.12 -14.73 11.76
N VAL A 39 -3.10 -13.42 12.02
CA VAL A 39 -3.87 -12.78 13.09
C VAL A 39 -5.08 -12.05 12.51
N ARG A 40 -6.29 -12.51 12.87
CA ARG A 40 -7.57 -11.90 12.46
C ARG A 40 -7.70 -11.81 10.92
N ARG A 41 -8.07 -10.63 10.39
CA ARG A 41 -8.21 -10.34 8.95
C ARG A 41 -6.89 -9.98 8.28
N ILE A 42 -5.79 -9.88 9.05
CA ILE A 42 -4.49 -9.39 8.56
C ILE A 42 -3.54 -10.56 8.33
N ASP A 43 -2.92 -10.62 7.15
CA ASP A 43 -1.84 -11.58 6.85
C ASP A 43 -0.51 -11.09 7.45
N SER A 44 -0.29 -11.39 8.73
CA SER A 44 0.95 -11.11 9.47
C SER A 44 2.21 -11.63 8.76
N ALA A 45 2.12 -12.80 8.12
CA ALA A 45 3.22 -13.36 7.33
C ALA A 45 3.57 -12.47 6.12
N SER A 46 2.58 -11.81 5.51
CA SER A 46 2.82 -10.84 4.44
C SER A 46 3.52 -9.58 4.93
N LEU A 47 3.20 -9.09 6.12
CA LEU A 47 3.88 -7.94 6.75
C LEU A 47 5.33 -8.26 7.08
N VAL A 48 5.58 -9.44 7.66
CA VAL A 48 6.94 -9.87 8.00
C VAL A 48 7.76 -10.10 6.74
N LEU A 49 7.18 -10.76 5.72
CA LEU A 49 7.86 -10.97 4.45
C LEU A 49 8.28 -9.65 3.80
N MET A 50 7.35 -8.67 3.71
CA MET A 50 7.68 -7.41 3.06
C MET A 50 8.72 -6.60 3.83
N LEU A 51 8.68 -6.63 5.17
CA LEU A 51 9.71 -5.99 6.00
C LEU A 51 11.08 -6.67 5.82
N ALA A 52 11.12 -8.00 5.84
CA ALA A 52 12.34 -8.76 5.66
C ALA A 52 12.97 -8.54 4.28
N VAL A 53 12.15 -8.53 3.22
CA VAL A 53 12.60 -8.21 1.86
C VAL A 53 13.19 -6.81 1.80
N GLN A 54 12.54 -5.82 2.42
CA GLN A 54 13.01 -4.45 2.39
C GLN A 54 14.34 -4.28 3.13
N ILE A 55 14.44 -4.80 4.36
CA ILE A 55 15.69 -4.79 5.14
C ILE A 55 16.82 -5.49 4.38
N LEU A 56 16.55 -6.64 3.77
CA LEU A 56 17.54 -7.35 2.97
C LEU A 56 18.00 -6.53 1.77
N SER A 57 17.07 -5.91 1.03
CA SER A 57 17.39 -5.03 -0.09
C SER A 57 18.23 -3.83 0.35
N ASP A 58 17.85 -3.15 1.43
CA ASP A 58 18.57 -1.97 1.93
C ASP A 58 19.97 -2.35 2.43
N TYR A 59 20.11 -3.47 3.15
CA TYR A 59 21.39 -3.98 3.60
C TYR A 59 22.35 -4.25 2.43
N LEU A 60 21.85 -4.88 1.37
CA LEU A 60 22.64 -5.14 0.16
C LEU A 60 23.07 -3.83 -0.52
N VAL A 61 22.14 -2.88 -0.68
CA VAL A 61 22.42 -1.58 -1.30
C VAL A 61 23.45 -0.78 -0.49
N PHE A 62 23.31 -0.72 0.83
CA PHE A 62 24.25 0.01 1.69
C PHE A 62 25.64 -0.62 1.71
N THR A 63 25.72 -1.95 1.69
CA THR A 63 27.00 -2.67 1.55
C THR A 63 27.69 -2.34 0.22
N LEU A 64 26.93 -2.28 -0.88
CA LEU A 64 27.46 -1.91 -2.19
C LEU A 64 27.93 -0.45 -2.25
N GLN A 65 27.22 0.45 -1.56
CA GLN A 65 27.56 1.87 -1.47
C GLN A 65 28.65 2.19 -0.42
N GLN A 66 29.16 1.18 0.28
CA GLN A 66 30.11 1.33 1.40
C GLN A 66 29.58 2.23 2.53
N ILE A 67 28.24 2.28 2.69
CA ILE A 67 27.57 3.01 3.76
C ILE A 67 27.43 2.07 4.96
N SER A 68 28.03 2.45 6.08
CA SER A 68 27.82 1.76 7.35
C SER A 68 26.48 2.21 7.93
N ALA A 69 25.54 1.28 8.07
CA ALA A 69 24.23 1.55 8.63
C ALA A 69 23.99 0.70 9.88
N SER A 70 23.46 1.34 10.92
CA SER A 70 23.02 0.63 12.10
C SER A 70 21.80 -0.27 11.80
N PRO A 71 21.59 -1.37 12.54
CA PRO A 71 20.37 -2.17 12.39
C PRO A 71 19.09 -1.35 12.59
N ALA A 72 19.14 -0.33 13.45
CA ALA A 72 18.03 0.59 13.68
C ALA A 72 17.74 1.47 12.46
N SER A 73 18.78 1.99 11.77
CA SER A 73 18.57 2.79 10.57
C SER A 73 18.03 1.96 9.42
N LEU A 74 18.49 0.71 9.24
CA LEU A 74 17.92 -0.23 8.27
C LEU A 74 16.42 -0.47 8.51
N LEU A 75 16.02 -0.69 9.76
CA LEU A 75 14.60 -0.89 10.09
C LEU A 75 13.76 0.35 9.76
N LEU A 76 14.25 1.55 10.09
CA LEU A 76 13.51 2.79 9.84
C LEU A 76 13.43 3.14 8.35
N VAL A 77 14.50 2.92 7.59
CA VAL A 77 14.50 3.05 6.13
C VAL A 77 13.46 2.11 5.54
N ALA A 78 13.47 0.84 5.94
CA ALA A 78 12.52 -0.15 5.45
C ALA A 78 11.07 0.25 5.76
N LEU A 79 10.79 0.70 6.99
CA LEU A 79 9.45 1.20 7.36
C LEU A 79 9.06 2.43 6.54
N GLY A 80 9.96 3.38 6.34
CA GLY A 80 9.73 4.58 5.54
C GLY A 80 9.40 4.24 4.08
N GLN A 81 10.12 3.31 3.47
CA GLN A 81 9.86 2.86 2.10
C GLN A 81 8.55 2.09 1.98
N LEU A 82 8.18 1.27 2.99
CA LEU A 82 6.87 0.59 2.99
C LEU A 82 5.72 1.59 3.13
N LEU A 83 5.88 2.65 3.93
CA LEU A 83 4.90 3.74 4.04
C LEU A 83 4.81 4.54 2.73
N GLU A 84 5.94 4.85 2.10
CA GLU A 84 5.99 5.51 0.79
C GLU A 84 5.33 4.65 -0.29
N LEU A 85 5.57 3.33 -0.29
CA LEU A 85 4.93 2.39 -1.20
C LEU A 85 3.42 2.33 -0.99
N LEU A 86 2.97 2.31 0.28
CA LEU A 86 1.54 2.36 0.62
C LEU A 86 0.90 3.65 0.09
N TYR A 87 1.53 4.79 0.37
CA TYR A 87 1.09 6.09 -0.12
C TYR A 87 0.95 6.07 -1.65
N ASN A 88 1.99 5.63 -2.36
CA ASN A 88 2.00 5.64 -3.82
C ASN A 88 0.91 4.72 -4.39
N ILE A 89 0.73 3.52 -3.83
CA ILE A 89 -0.34 2.62 -4.28
C ILE A 89 -1.70 3.28 -4.10
N LEU A 90 -2.00 3.86 -2.95
CA LEU A 90 -3.30 4.49 -2.69
C LEU A 90 -3.52 5.74 -3.56
N PHE A 91 -2.53 6.62 -3.62
CA PHE A 91 -2.58 7.87 -4.39
C PHE A 91 -2.82 7.59 -5.87
N TYR A 92 -1.98 6.75 -6.49
CA TYR A 92 -2.13 6.44 -7.91
C TYR A 92 -3.38 5.62 -8.17
N SER A 93 -3.81 4.74 -7.26
CA SER A 93 -5.06 3.99 -7.45
C SER A 93 -6.28 4.90 -7.47
N ILE A 94 -6.35 5.88 -6.56
CA ILE A 94 -7.43 6.88 -6.55
C ILE A 94 -7.35 7.76 -7.81
N LEU A 95 -6.15 8.22 -8.17
CA LEU A 95 -5.97 9.06 -9.36
C LEU A 95 -6.43 8.33 -10.63
N ILE A 96 -6.02 7.07 -10.81
CA ILE A 96 -6.45 6.23 -11.94
C ILE A 96 -7.97 6.02 -11.89
N SER A 97 -8.57 5.83 -10.71
CA SER A 97 -10.02 5.67 -10.56
C SER A 97 -10.78 6.91 -11.03
N VAL A 98 -10.29 8.11 -10.70
CA VAL A 98 -10.86 9.38 -11.16
C VAL A 98 -10.75 9.50 -12.67
N VAL A 99 -9.57 9.23 -13.25
CA VAL A 99 -9.37 9.29 -14.70
C VAL A 99 -10.29 8.30 -15.43
N LEU A 100 -10.41 7.07 -14.93
CA LEU A 100 -11.28 6.04 -15.51
C LEU A 100 -12.77 6.40 -15.41
N SER A 101 -13.18 7.15 -14.38
CA SER A 101 -14.56 7.61 -14.23
C SER A 101 -14.99 8.54 -15.38
N TRP A 102 -14.06 9.25 -16.02
CA TRP A 102 -14.32 10.10 -17.18
C TRP A 102 -14.09 9.38 -18.51
N VAL A 103 -13.02 8.59 -18.60
CA VAL A 103 -12.63 7.94 -19.85
C VAL A 103 -13.50 6.73 -20.18
N ALA A 104 -13.91 5.95 -19.16
CA ALA A 104 -14.68 4.72 -19.35
C ALA A 104 -15.78 4.54 -18.28
N PRO A 105 -16.81 5.40 -18.24
CA PRO A 105 -17.84 5.38 -17.19
C PRO A 105 -18.64 4.06 -17.13
N ARG A 106 -18.76 3.36 -18.27
CA ARG A 106 -19.45 2.07 -18.40
C ARG A 106 -18.49 0.89 -18.61
N GLY A 107 -17.19 1.14 -18.47
CA GLY A 107 -16.19 0.11 -18.63
C GLY A 107 -16.24 -0.88 -17.48
N TYR A 108 -16.41 -2.17 -17.78
CA TYR A 108 -16.33 -3.23 -16.78
C TYR A 108 -15.27 -4.25 -17.17
N ASN A 109 -14.12 -4.18 -16.50
CA ASN A 109 -13.07 -5.17 -16.67
C ASN A 109 -12.47 -5.54 -15.30
N PRO A 110 -11.79 -6.70 -15.20
CA PRO A 110 -11.24 -7.17 -13.92
C PRO A 110 -10.30 -6.17 -13.23
N ALA A 111 -9.52 -5.39 -13.99
CA ALA A 111 -8.59 -4.43 -13.42
C ALA A 111 -9.33 -3.24 -12.76
N MET A 112 -10.35 -2.70 -13.43
CA MET A 112 -11.19 -1.63 -12.90
C MET A 112 -11.90 -2.06 -11.62
N LYS A 113 -12.45 -3.29 -11.60
CA LYS A 113 -13.09 -3.82 -10.39
C LYS A 113 -12.12 -3.83 -9.20
N LEU A 114 -10.91 -4.37 -9.37
CA LEU A 114 -9.93 -4.40 -8.28
C LEU A 114 -9.47 -3.01 -7.85
N LEU A 115 -9.37 -2.08 -8.80
CA LEU A 115 -9.01 -0.70 -8.50
C LEU A 115 -10.07 -0.04 -7.61
N TYR A 116 -11.35 -0.23 -7.94
CA TYR A 116 -12.45 0.28 -7.14
C TYR A 116 -12.51 -0.43 -5.78
N ASP A 117 -12.38 -1.75 -5.72
CA ASP A 117 -12.33 -2.50 -4.46
C ASP A 117 -11.20 -1.98 -3.56
N LEU A 118 -10.01 -1.72 -4.12
CA LEU A 118 -8.83 -1.24 -3.39
C LEU A 118 -9.02 0.18 -2.83
N THR A 119 -9.72 1.06 -3.56
CA THR A 119 -9.88 2.48 -3.20
C THR A 119 -11.13 2.75 -2.37
N ASP A 120 -12.17 1.92 -2.48
CA ASP A 120 -13.46 2.14 -1.84
C ASP A 120 -13.39 2.27 -0.32
N PRO A 121 -12.64 1.48 0.46
CA PRO A 121 -12.58 1.65 1.91
C PRO A 121 -12.11 3.05 2.34
N LEU A 122 -11.14 3.62 1.60
CA LEU A 122 -10.62 4.95 1.85
C LEU A 122 -11.60 6.02 1.38
N LEU A 123 -12.17 5.88 0.18
CA LEU A 123 -13.16 6.82 -0.36
C LEU A 123 -14.44 6.83 0.48
N ALA A 124 -14.95 5.66 0.88
CA ALA A 124 -16.11 5.49 1.75
C ALA A 124 -15.90 6.13 3.11
N PHE A 125 -14.67 6.14 3.65
CA PHE A 125 -14.35 6.92 4.85
C PHE A 125 -14.53 8.42 4.60
N PHE A 126 -13.98 8.96 3.52
CA PHE A 126 -14.10 10.38 3.19
C PHE A 126 -15.52 10.81 2.79
N ARG A 127 -16.31 9.93 2.16
CA ARG A 127 -17.74 10.17 1.84
C ARG A 127 -18.57 10.50 3.08
N ARG A 128 -18.19 9.99 4.26
CA ARG A 128 -18.90 10.27 5.53
C ARG A 128 -18.76 11.72 5.99
N PHE A 129 -17.76 12.46 5.51
CA PHE A 129 -17.53 13.86 5.86
C PHE A 129 -18.12 14.84 4.83
N LEU A 130 -18.67 14.33 3.73
CA LEU A 130 -19.22 15.15 2.65
C LEU A 130 -20.75 15.16 2.72
N PRO A 131 -21.40 16.30 2.47
CA PRO A 131 -22.85 16.34 2.28
C PRO A 131 -23.23 15.61 0.96
N PRO A 132 -24.49 15.17 0.80
CA PRO A 132 -24.96 14.57 -0.44
C PRO A 132 -24.91 15.58 -1.60
N MET A 133 -23.98 15.39 -2.53
CA MET A 133 -23.63 16.33 -3.62
C MET A 133 -24.31 16.01 -4.96
N GLY A 134 -25.56 15.52 -4.95
CA GLY A 134 -26.34 15.33 -6.18
C GLY A 134 -25.72 14.40 -7.24
N GLY A 135 -24.96 13.39 -6.79
CA GLY A 135 -24.34 12.38 -7.68
C GLY A 135 -22.88 12.64 -8.05
N ILE A 136 -22.29 13.78 -7.68
CA ILE A 136 -20.86 14.05 -7.86
C ILE A 136 -20.08 13.58 -6.62
N ASP A 137 -19.15 12.64 -6.81
CA ASP A 137 -18.30 12.15 -5.74
C ASP A 137 -17.00 12.97 -5.64
N ILE A 138 -16.92 13.86 -4.64
CA ILE A 138 -15.74 14.69 -4.35
C ILE A 138 -14.78 13.97 -3.37
N SER A 139 -15.17 12.80 -2.83
CA SER A 139 -14.34 12.04 -1.90
C SER A 139 -12.95 11.68 -2.46
N PRO A 140 -12.75 11.41 -3.77
CA PRO A 140 -11.42 11.17 -4.32
C PRO A 140 -10.49 12.37 -4.17
N LEU A 141 -11.00 13.59 -4.42
CA LEU A 141 -10.22 14.81 -4.28
C LEU A 141 -9.82 15.02 -2.82
N LEU A 142 -10.77 14.88 -1.89
CA LEU A 142 -10.51 15.01 -0.46
C LEU A 142 -9.48 13.98 0.03
N ALA A 143 -9.60 12.73 -0.44
CA ALA A 143 -8.66 11.66 -0.12
C ALA A 143 -7.24 11.94 -0.63
N LEU A 144 -7.10 12.39 -1.88
CA LEU A 144 -5.79 12.75 -2.47
C LEU A 144 -5.13 13.90 -1.70
N VAL A 145 -5.90 14.93 -1.36
CA VAL A 145 -5.40 16.07 -0.57
C VAL A 145 -4.96 15.61 0.82
N ALA A 146 -5.78 14.80 1.51
CA ALA A 146 -5.43 14.26 2.83
C ALA A 146 -4.18 13.37 2.80
N LEU A 147 -4.06 12.50 1.80
CA LEU A 147 -2.86 11.68 1.59
C LEU A 147 -1.62 12.55 1.35
N GLN A 148 -1.73 13.59 0.53
CA GLN A 148 -0.61 14.50 0.24
C GLN A 148 -0.16 15.22 1.51
N PHE A 149 -1.09 15.75 2.32
CA PHE A 149 -0.75 16.36 3.60
C PHE A 149 -0.11 15.36 4.58
N ALA A 150 -0.64 14.13 4.66
CA ALA A 150 -0.06 13.08 5.48
C ALA A 150 1.38 12.76 5.06
N LYS A 151 1.66 12.66 3.76
CA LYS A 151 3.01 12.46 3.24
C LYS A 151 3.94 13.61 3.59
N MET A 152 3.49 14.84 3.39
CA MET A 152 4.28 16.04 3.69
C MET A 152 4.59 16.18 5.19
N ALA A 153 3.72 15.68 6.07
CA ALA A 153 3.96 15.70 7.51
C ALA A 153 4.86 14.55 7.98
N ILE A 154 4.61 13.32 7.50
CA ILE A 154 5.25 12.11 8.04
C ILE A 154 6.64 11.87 7.42
N MET A 155 6.78 12.04 6.11
CA MET A 155 8.00 11.62 5.41
C MET A 155 9.25 12.42 5.84
N PRO A 156 9.18 13.77 6.00
CA PRO A 156 10.33 14.53 6.47
C PRO A 156 10.75 14.13 7.89
N LEU A 157 9.80 13.83 8.78
CA LEU A 157 10.10 13.38 10.13
C LEU A 157 10.84 12.03 10.12
N LEU A 158 10.40 11.09 9.29
CA LEU A 158 11.10 9.80 9.12
C LEU A 158 12.51 9.99 8.58
N GLN A 159 12.69 10.88 7.59
CA GLN A 159 14.03 11.19 7.05
C GLN A 159 14.95 11.80 8.10
N GLN A 160 14.45 12.71 8.92
CA GLN A 160 15.22 13.29 10.03
C GLN A 160 15.66 12.21 11.03
N MET A 161 14.77 11.27 11.38
CA MET A 161 15.10 10.16 12.27
C MET A 161 16.16 9.23 11.66
N ILE A 162 16.06 8.92 10.36
CA ILE A 162 17.05 8.10 9.66
C ILE A 162 18.41 8.80 9.64
N SER A 163 18.46 10.10 9.33
CA SER A 163 19.71 10.87 9.33
C SER A 163 20.35 11.01 10.70
N ALA A 164 19.57 10.93 11.79
CA ALA A 164 20.10 10.98 13.15
C ALA A 164 20.76 9.68 13.62
N LEU A 165 20.58 8.58 12.87
CA LEU A 165 21.03 7.23 13.24
C LEU A 165 22.18 6.69 12.37
N ASN A 166 22.63 7.47 11.39
CA ASN A 166 23.77 7.20 10.53
C ASN A 166 24.85 8.28 10.78
#